data_AF-A0A7R9TF09-F1
#
_entry.id   AF-A0A7R9TF09-F1
#
_cell.length_a   1.000
_cell.length_b   1.000
_cell.length_c   1.000
_cell.angle_alpha   90.00
_cell.angle_beta   90.00
_cell.angle_gamma   90.00
#
_symmetry.space_group_name_H-M   'P 1'
#
loop_
_entity.id
_entity.type
_entity.pdbx_description
1 polymer ?
#
loop_
_entity_poly.entity_id
_entity_poly.type
_entity_poly.pdbx_seq_one_letter_code
_entity_poly.pdbx_strand_id
1 'polypeptide(L)'
;PTFARTERPSDRLNVVIGLTRKTLANLRLAIAGTVALAGDLVDAMDALFDANVPRKWLAKSWESATIGTWFQGLLQRYDQLRKWLNDGRPKGYWMTGFFNPGGFLTAMKQEVSRQHAKDKWALDDVVMESRVTAPPKEIKEIKEEPKEGVYIYGLYLEGCSWDGKMNRLVDSDPKKLFVALPVLYVTGVLAKDKETQNVFSCPTYKIKKRTGLNFIAQFDLRT
;
A
#
# COMPACT_ATOMS: atom_id res chain seq x y z
N PRO A 1 -6.56 8.19 -17.57
CA PRO A 1 -6.31 6.80 -17.14
C PRO A 1 -7.23 6.38 -15.97
N THR A 2 -7.81 5.18 -16.03
CA THR A 2 -8.88 4.74 -15.11
C THR A 2 -8.46 4.66 -13.64
N PHE A 3 -7.16 4.58 -13.36
CA PHE A 3 -6.59 4.61 -12.01
C PHE A 3 -6.66 5.99 -11.35
N ALA A 4 -6.57 7.07 -12.14
CA ALA A 4 -6.71 8.43 -11.63
C ALA A 4 -8.17 8.78 -11.28
N ARG A 5 -9.15 8.04 -11.83
CA ARG A 5 -10.58 8.26 -11.57
C ARG A 5 -11.13 7.44 -10.42
N THR A 6 -10.49 6.33 -10.06
CA THR A 6 -10.93 5.45 -8.96
C THR A 6 -10.48 5.93 -7.59
N GLU A 7 -9.75 7.04 -7.55
CA GLU A 7 -9.02 7.46 -6.40
C GLU A 7 -9.35 8.95 -6.12
N ARG A 8 -10.19 9.14 -5.09
CA ARG A 8 -10.19 10.30 -4.15
C ARG A 8 -9.13 10.21 -3.00
N PRO A 9 -7.89 9.66 -3.13
CA PRO A 9 -6.84 9.75 -2.14
C PRO A 9 -6.40 11.16 -1.87
N SER A 10 -6.52 12.06 -2.86
CA SER A 10 -6.35 13.49 -2.66
C SER A 10 -7.17 13.92 -1.45
N ASP A 11 -8.44 13.50 -1.38
CA ASP A 11 -9.36 13.96 -0.35
C ASP A 11 -9.01 13.37 1.01
N ARG A 12 -8.70 12.08 1.08
CA ARG A 12 -8.33 11.45 2.37
C ARG A 12 -6.99 11.95 2.91
N LEU A 13 -5.98 12.03 2.06
CA LEU A 13 -4.68 12.55 2.49
C LEU A 13 -4.79 14.03 2.86
N ASN A 14 -5.54 14.83 2.11
CA ASN A 14 -5.80 16.23 2.44
C ASN A 14 -6.57 16.39 3.77
N VAL A 15 -7.51 15.49 4.08
CA VAL A 15 -8.18 15.45 5.39
C VAL A 15 -7.16 15.21 6.52
N VAL A 16 -6.25 14.25 6.36
CA VAL A 16 -5.20 13.98 7.36
C VAL A 16 -4.27 15.19 7.51
N ILE A 17 -3.77 15.74 6.40
CA ILE A 17 -2.88 16.92 6.40
C ILE A 17 -3.58 18.13 7.04
N GLY A 18 -4.83 18.40 6.67
CA GLY A 18 -5.62 19.49 7.22
C GLY A 18 -5.86 19.34 8.72
N LEU A 19 -6.20 18.13 9.18
CA LEU A 19 -6.37 17.82 10.59
C LEU A 19 -5.07 18.01 11.38
N THR A 20 -3.95 17.49 10.89
CA THR A 20 -2.64 17.64 11.52
C THR A 20 -2.23 19.10 11.60
N ARG A 21 -2.33 19.86 10.49
CA ARG A 21 -2.01 21.30 10.46
C ARG A 21 -2.86 22.10 11.45
N LYS A 22 -4.18 21.87 11.47
CA LYS A 22 -5.09 22.54 12.40
C LYS A 22 -4.72 22.26 13.86
N THR A 23 -4.45 20.99 14.18
CA THR A 23 -4.07 20.57 15.55
C THR A 23 -2.77 21.26 15.97
N LEU A 24 -1.73 21.21 15.15
CA LEU A 24 -0.42 21.81 15.46
C LEU A 24 -0.46 23.34 15.54
N ALA A 25 -1.23 24.00 14.66
CA ALA A 25 -1.41 25.45 14.72
C ALA A 25 -2.10 25.88 16.03
N ASN A 26 -3.15 25.16 16.43
CA ASN A 26 -3.85 25.43 17.68
C ASN A 26 -3.00 25.12 18.92
N LEU A 27 -2.18 24.05 18.90
CA LEU A 27 -1.21 23.78 19.97
C LEU A 27 -0.23 24.94 20.14
N ARG A 28 0.30 25.48 19.04
CA ARG A 28 1.20 26.65 19.09
C ARG A 28 0.53 27.86 19.73
N LEU A 29 -0.73 28.13 19.37
CA LEU A 29 -1.52 29.22 19.96
C LEU A 29 -1.83 28.98 21.44
N ALA A 30 -2.10 27.74 21.83
CA ALA A 30 -2.37 27.37 23.21
C ALA A 30 -1.13 27.53 24.10
N ILE A 31 0.04 27.10 23.61
CA ILE A 31 1.34 27.30 24.28
C ILE A 31 1.66 28.79 24.42
N ALA A 32 1.30 29.60 23.43
CA ALA A 32 1.44 31.06 23.49
C ALA A 32 0.38 31.76 24.38
N GLY A 33 -0.50 31.01 25.05
CA GLY A 33 -1.56 31.56 25.90
C GLY A 33 -2.69 32.28 25.13
N THR A 34 -2.72 32.16 23.80
CA THR A 34 -3.72 32.83 22.95
C THR A 34 -5.04 32.08 22.88
N VAL A 35 -5.02 30.76 23.07
CA VAL A 35 -6.20 29.87 23.05
C VAL A 35 -6.14 28.96 24.28
N ALA A 36 -7.30 28.60 24.84
CA ALA A 36 -7.36 27.67 25.95
C ALA A 36 -6.87 26.26 25.55
N LEU A 37 -5.93 25.71 26.32
CA LEU A 37 -5.50 24.33 26.20
C LEU A 37 -6.55 23.42 26.86
N ALA A 38 -7.46 22.85 26.07
CA ALA A 38 -8.55 22.03 26.58
C ALA A 38 -8.99 20.93 25.60
N GLY A 39 -9.58 19.85 26.14
CA GLY A 39 -10.15 18.74 25.37
C GLY A 39 -9.12 18.10 24.44
N ASP A 40 -9.47 17.99 23.15
CA ASP A 40 -8.65 17.34 22.13
C ASP A 40 -7.22 17.89 22.01
N LEU A 41 -7.02 19.17 22.37
CA LEU A 41 -5.70 19.79 22.32
C LEU A 41 -4.78 19.25 23.41
N VAL A 42 -5.31 18.96 24.61
CA VAL A 42 -4.54 18.30 25.68
C VAL A 42 -4.18 16.89 25.25
N ASP A 43 -5.15 16.11 24.79
CA ASP A 43 -4.92 14.74 24.31
C ASP A 43 -3.87 14.66 23.19
N ALA A 44 -3.89 15.63 22.27
CA ALA A 44 -2.91 15.71 21.20
C ALA A 44 -1.53 16.11 21.72
N MET A 45 -1.44 17.03 22.68
CA MET A 45 -0.19 17.44 23.30
C MET A 45 0.47 16.27 24.03
N ASP A 46 -0.27 15.57 24.88
CA ASP A 46 0.22 14.43 25.67
C ASP A 46 0.69 13.30 24.74
N ALA A 47 -0.12 12.96 23.72
CA ALA A 47 0.28 11.94 22.75
C ALA A 47 1.58 12.32 22.02
N LEU A 48 1.73 13.57 21.60
CA LEU A 48 2.95 14.03 20.91
C LEU A 48 4.16 14.06 21.83
N PHE A 49 3.97 14.44 23.10
CA PHE A 49 5.02 14.41 24.13
C PHE A 49 5.53 12.98 24.36
N ASP A 50 4.63 12.00 24.41
CA ASP A 50 4.94 10.57 24.56
C ASP A 50 5.38 9.89 23.24
N ALA A 51 5.70 10.67 22.20
CA ALA A 51 6.07 10.20 20.86
C ALA A 51 5.02 9.30 20.17
N ASN A 52 3.76 9.38 20.61
CA ASN A 52 2.61 8.66 20.07
C ASN A 52 1.86 9.50 19.02
N VAL A 53 1.08 8.81 18.18
CA VAL A 53 0.20 9.48 17.21
C VAL A 53 -1.12 9.86 17.91
N PRO A 54 -1.57 11.13 17.85
CA PRO A 54 -2.86 11.53 18.39
C PRO A 54 -4.02 10.67 17.86
N ARG A 55 -4.92 10.24 18.75
CA ARG A 55 -6.03 9.31 18.42
C ARG A 55 -6.91 9.81 17.27
N LYS A 56 -7.17 11.13 17.21
CA LYS A 56 -7.95 11.74 16.12
C LYS A 56 -7.27 11.62 14.76
N TRP A 57 -5.94 11.64 14.70
CA TRP A 57 -5.20 11.46 13.46
C TRP A 57 -5.28 10.00 13.02
N LEU A 58 -5.09 9.05 13.94
CA LEU A 58 -5.22 7.60 13.66
C LEU A 58 -6.61 7.25 13.10
N ALA A 59 -7.67 7.83 13.66
CA ALA A 59 -9.05 7.59 13.21
C ALA A 59 -9.30 7.97 11.73
N LYS A 60 -8.42 8.77 11.11
CA LYS A 60 -8.51 9.18 9.70
C LYS A 60 -7.33 8.71 8.86
N SER A 61 -6.34 8.04 9.46
CA SER A 61 -5.08 7.66 8.81
C SER A 61 -4.78 6.17 8.96
N TRP A 62 -3.53 5.82 9.30
CA TRP A 62 -3.02 4.47 9.43
C TRP A 62 -2.34 4.28 10.78
N GLU A 63 -2.26 3.03 11.22
CA GLU A 63 -1.51 2.66 12.42
C GLU A 63 -0.01 2.85 12.22
N SER A 64 0.67 3.31 13.26
CA SER A 64 2.12 3.49 13.27
C SER A 64 2.63 3.39 14.70
N ALA A 65 3.88 2.94 14.86
CA ALA A 65 4.47 2.72 16.18
C ALA A 65 4.81 4.02 16.90
N THR A 66 5.20 5.06 16.15
CA THR A 66 5.60 6.36 16.70
C THR A 66 5.13 7.49 15.81
N ILE A 67 5.07 8.71 16.35
CA ILE A 67 4.78 9.89 15.53
C ILE A 67 5.82 10.11 14.43
N GLY A 68 7.10 9.81 14.71
CA GLY A 68 8.17 9.93 13.72
C GLY A 68 7.94 9.00 12.53
N THR A 69 7.65 7.72 12.78
CA THR A 69 7.37 6.75 11.71
C THR A 69 6.04 7.05 10.99
N TRP A 70 5.05 7.58 11.71
CA TRP A 70 3.80 8.04 11.11
C TRP A 70 4.02 9.20 10.15
N PHE A 71 4.80 10.21 10.55
CA PHE A 71 5.10 11.38 9.75
C PHE A 71 5.92 11.03 8.51
N GLN A 72 6.91 10.13 8.62
CA GLN A 72 7.61 9.61 7.44
C GLN A 72 6.64 8.92 6.47
N GLY A 73 5.71 8.11 6.98
CA GLY A 73 4.65 7.51 6.17
C GLY A 73 3.71 8.54 5.53
N LEU A 74 3.48 9.68 6.17
CA LEU A 74 2.68 10.78 5.61
C LEU A 74 3.39 11.42 4.42
N LEU A 75 4.69 11.72 4.59
CA LEU A 75 5.52 12.29 3.53
C LEU A 75 5.62 11.35 2.31
N GLN A 76 5.85 10.06 2.54
CA GLN A 76 5.94 9.07 1.46
C GLN A 76 4.63 8.91 0.69
N ARG A 77 3.48 8.91 1.38
CA ARG A 77 2.16 8.85 0.73
C ARG A 77 1.87 10.10 -0.08
N TYR A 78 2.22 11.27 0.46
CA TYR A 78 2.13 12.52 -0.28
C TYR A 78 2.99 12.50 -1.53
N ASP A 79 4.25 12.07 -1.40
CA ASP A 79 5.19 11.98 -2.52
C ASP A 79 4.70 11.04 -3.63
N GLN A 80 4.22 9.83 -3.26
CA GLN A 80 3.63 8.90 -4.23
C GLN A 80 2.48 9.54 -5.02
N LEU A 81 1.51 10.16 -4.33
CA LEU A 81 0.36 10.77 -4.97
C LEU A 81 0.74 11.98 -5.80
N ARG A 82 1.64 12.83 -5.28
CA ARG A 82 2.13 14.01 -5.98
C ARG A 82 2.83 13.63 -7.28
N LYS A 83 3.76 12.67 -7.23
CA LYS A 83 4.46 12.16 -8.42
C LYS A 83 3.48 11.59 -9.42
N TRP A 84 2.50 10.81 -8.95
CA TRP A 84 1.48 10.27 -9.84
C TRP A 84 0.65 11.35 -10.55
N LEU A 85 0.25 12.40 -9.82
CA LEU A 85 -0.55 13.49 -10.37
C LEU A 85 0.24 14.36 -11.37
N ASN A 86 1.52 14.61 -11.11
CA ASN A 86 2.33 15.54 -11.91
C ASN A 86 3.14 14.86 -13.01
N ASP A 87 3.70 13.69 -12.73
CA ASP A 87 4.65 12.98 -13.60
C ASP A 87 3.96 11.85 -14.38
N GLY A 88 2.69 11.57 -14.08
CA GLY A 88 1.92 10.51 -14.71
C GLY A 88 2.10 9.14 -14.03
N ARG A 89 1.84 8.07 -14.77
CA ARG A 89 1.82 6.71 -14.22
C ARG A 89 3.19 6.34 -13.64
N PRO A 90 3.28 5.88 -12.38
CA PRO A 90 4.54 5.40 -11.83
C PRO A 90 4.86 4.01 -12.36
N LYS A 91 6.17 3.71 -12.46
CA LYS A 91 6.67 2.39 -12.88
C LYS A 91 6.30 1.26 -11.91
N GLY A 92 6.05 1.59 -10.66
CA GLY A 92 5.53 0.67 -9.67
C GLY A 92 4.91 1.41 -8.49
N TYR A 93 4.04 0.72 -7.78
CA TYR A 93 3.18 1.31 -6.76
C TYR A 93 3.51 0.78 -5.37
N TRP A 94 3.66 1.68 -4.40
CA TRP A 94 3.84 1.30 -3.00
C TRP A 94 2.49 0.86 -2.43
N MET A 95 2.30 -0.46 -2.32
CA MET A 95 0.98 -1.03 -1.99
C MET A 95 0.49 -0.56 -0.62
N THR A 96 1.38 -0.49 0.36
CA THR A 96 1.06 -0.05 1.73
C THR A 96 0.89 1.47 1.86
N GLY A 97 1.18 2.22 0.79
CA GLY A 97 0.90 3.65 0.68
C GLY A 97 -0.57 3.98 0.41
N PHE A 98 -1.35 3.05 -0.16
CA PHE A 98 -2.75 3.28 -0.48
C PHE A 98 -3.66 3.27 0.75
N PHE A 99 -4.65 4.18 0.77
CA PHE A 99 -5.76 4.09 1.73
C PHE A 99 -6.73 2.96 1.36
N ASN A 100 -6.89 2.66 0.07
CA ASN A 100 -7.75 1.59 -0.43
C ASN A 100 -7.01 0.69 -1.45
N PRO A 101 -6.08 -0.17 -0.99
CA PRO A 101 -5.33 -1.07 -1.88
C PRO A 101 -6.23 -2.04 -2.66
N GLY A 102 -7.36 -2.47 -2.08
CA GLY A 102 -8.33 -3.32 -2.79
C GLY A 102 -9.01 -2.60 -3.96
N GLY A 103 -9.39 -1.32 -3.78
CA GLY A 103 -9.91 -0.49 -4.87
C GLY A 103 -8.90 -0.30 -6.01
N PHE A 104 -7.62 -0.12 -5.67
CA PHE A 104 -6.53 -0.07 -6.65
C PHE A 104 -6.42 -1.37 -7.46
N LEU A 105 -6.44 -2.54 -6.80
CA LEU A 105 -6.39 -3.84 -7.47
C LEU A 105 -7.61 -4.08 -8.38
N THR A 106 -8.81 -3.69 -7.93
CA THR A 106 -10.02 -3.75 -8.76
C THR A 106 -9.90 -2.85 -10.00
N ALA A 107 -9.38 -1.63 -9.83
CA ALA A 107 -9.17 -0.71 -10.96
C ALA A 107 -8.15 -1.28 -11.97
N MET A 108 -7.11 -1.96 -11.47
CA MET A 108 -6.15 -2.70 -12.29
C MET A 108 -6.81 -3.82 -13.09
N LYS A 109 -7.58 -4.70 -12.43
CA LYS A 109 -8.31 -5.78 -13.10
C LYS A 109 -9.23 -5.24 -14.20
N GLN A 110 -9.93 -4.13 -13.94
CA GLN A 110 -10.77 -3.47 -14.94
C GLN A 110 -9.97 -2.86 -16.10
N GLU A 111 -8.74 -2.37 -15.88
CA GLU A 111 -7.87 -1.91 -16.97
C GLU A 111 -7.47 -3.05 -17.87
N VAL A 112 -6.98 -4.15 -17.30
CA VAL A 112 -6.57 -5.33 -18.07
C VAL A 112 -7.76 -5.88 -18.87
N SER A 113 -8.93 -6.03 -18.25
CA SER A 113 -10.16 -6.44 -18.95
C SER A 113 -10.52 -5.52 -20.14
N ARG A 114 -10.34 -4.19 -19.99
CA ARG A 114 -10.57 -3.25 -21.09
C ARG A 114 -9.52 -3.36 -22.20
N GLN A 115 -8.26 -3.65 -21.87
CA GLN A 115 -7.20 -3.87 -22.86
C GLN A 115 -7.54 -5.08 -23.75
N HIS A 116 -8.17 -6.11 -23.18
CA HIS A 116 -8.65 -7.31 -23.88
C HIS A 116 -10.10 -7.24 -24.39
N ALA A 117 -10.67 -6.04 -24.56
CA ALA A 117 -12.04 -5.91 -25.05
C ALA A 117 -12.24 -6.53 -26.46
N LYS A 118 -11.20 -6.50 -27.31
CA LYS A 118 -11.21 -7.15 -28.63
C LYS A 118 -11.22 -8.67 -28.55
N ASP A 119 -10.64 -9.22 -27.49
CA ASP A 119 -10.59 -10.65 -27.21
C ASP A 119 -11.84 -11.14 -26.45
N LYS A 120 -12.83 -10.25 -26.25
CA LYS A 120 -14.11 -10.50 -25.58
C LYS A 120 -13.96 -11.00 -24.13
N TRP A 121 -12.96 -10.52 -23.41
CA TRP A 121 -12.82 -10.82 -21.98
C TRP A 121 -13.96 -10.18 -21.18
N ALA A 122 -14.75 -10.97 -20.47
CA ALA A 122 -15.70 -10.49 -19.48
C ALA A 122 -14.99 -10.24 -18.15
N LEU A 123 -15.31 -9.12 -17.47
CA LEU A 123 -14.66 -8.76 -16.19
C LEU A 123 -14.80 -9.86 -15.12
N ASP A 124 -15.91 -10.60 -15.14
CA ASP A 124 -16.20 -11.66 -14.18
C ASP A 124 -15.28 -12.88 -14.37
N ASP A 125 -14.83 -13.14 -15.60
CA ASP A 125 -13.92 -14.23 -15.93
C ASP A 125 -12.45 -13.89 -15.64
N VAL A 126 -12.14 -12.61 -15.43
CA VAL A 126 -10.77 -12.15 -15.14
C VAL A 126 -10.45 -12.35 -13.66
N VAL A 127 -9.39 -13.09 -13.36
CA VAL A 127 -8.84 -13.29 -12.02
C VAL A 127 -7.45 -12.65 -11.91
N MET A 128 -7.03 -12.30 -10.71
CA MET A 128 -5.67 -11.79 -10.50
C MET A 128 -4.66 -12.92 -10.54
N GLU A 129 -3.55 -12.66 -11.22
CA GLU A 129 -2.33 -13.44 -11.17
C GLU A 129 -1.19 -12.55 -10.68
N SER A 130 -0.31 -13.10 -9.85
CA SER A 130 0.87 -12.40 -9.37
C SER A 130 2.12 -13.24 -9.52
N ARG A 131 3.25 -12.58 -9.80
CA ARG A 131 4.56 -13.22 -9.92
C ARG A 131 5.63 -12.28 -9.38
N VAL A 132 6.56 -12.80 -8.58
CA VAL A 132 7.75 -12.01 -8.21
C VAL A 132 8.61 -11.84 -9.46
N THR A 133 9.19 -10.65 -9.59
CA THR A 133 10.15 -10.37 -10.66
C THR A 133 11.29 -11.41 -10.68
N ALA A 134 11.68 -11.85 -11.88
CA ALA A 134 12.77 -12.81 -12.09
C ALA A 134 13.78 -12.22 -13.11
N PRO A 135 15.03 -11.92 -12.72
CA PRO A 135 15.54 -11.96 -11.33
C PRO A 135 14.75 -11.01 -10.40
N PRO A 136 14.79 -11.23 -9.08
CA PRO A 136 14.15 -10.32 -8.13
C PRO A 136 14.71 -8.91 -8.22
N LYS A 137 13.82 -7.92 -8.24
CA LYS A 137 14.17 -6.52 -8.35
C LYS A 137 13.61 -5.72 -7.19
N GLU A 138 14.35 -4.69 -6.79
CA GLU A 138 13.82 -3.55 -6.06
C GLU A 138 13.17 -2.54 -7.02
N ILE A 139 12.32 -1.66 -6.48
CA ILE A 139 11.62 -0.64 -7.28
C ILE A 139 12.57 0.26 -8.08
N LYS A 140 13.75 0.58 -7.53
CA LYS A 140 14.77 1.42 -8.19
C LYS A 140 15.36 0.79 -9.46
N GLU A 141 15.24 -0.53 -9.59
CA GLU A 141 15.76 -1.30 -10.72
C GLU A 141 14.70 -1.48 -11.84
N ILE A 142 13.45 -1.10 -11.57
CA ILE A 142 12.37 -1.13 -12.56
C ILE A 142 12.51 0.07 -13.51
N LYS A 143 12.85 -0.22 -14.76
CA LYS A 143 13.11 0.80 -15.79
C LYS A 143 11.87 1.18 -16.58
N GLU A 144 10.92 0.26 -16.72
CA GLU A 144 9.74 0.42 -17.57
C GLU A 144 8.48 -0.07 -16.85
N GLU A 145 7.33 0.48 -17.25
CA GLU A 145 6.02 -0.01 -16.85
C GLU A 145 5.72 -1.35 -17.54
N PRO A 146 4.94 -2.24 -16.92
CA PRO A 146 4.51 -3.45 -17.60
C PRO A 146 3.49 -3.11 -18.69
N LYS A 147 3.46 -3.90 -19.76
CA LYS A 147 2.49 -3.71 -20.87
C LYS A 147 1.04 -3.76 -20.40
N GLU A 148 0.77 -4.65 -19.43
CA GLU A 148 -0.52 -4.87 -18.81
C GLU A 148 -0.30 -5.05 -17.30
N GLY A 149 -1.31 -4.76 -16.49
CA GLY A 149 -1.19 -4.86 -15.04
C GLY A 149 -0.25 -3.82 -14.43
N VAL A 150 0.37 -4.16 -13.31
CA VAL A 150 1.16 -3.25 -12.47
C VAL A 150 2.31 -3.96 -11.75
N TYR A 151 3.37 -3.20 -11.45
CA TYR A 151 4.35 -3.60 -10.43
C TYR A 151 3.95 -3.01 -9.08
N ILE A 152 4.02 -3.81 -8.02
CA ILE A 152 3.78 -3.38 -6.64
C ILE A 152 4.98 -3.71 -5.75
N TYR A 153 5.19 -2.88 -4.74
CA TYR A 153 6.28 -3.06 -3.78
C TYR A 153 5.88 -2.63 -2.36
N GLY A 154 6.78 -2.89 -1.40
CA GLY A 154 6.58 -2.58 0.02
C GLY A 154 5.76 -3.63 0.78
N LEU A 155 5.73 -4.85 0.26
CA LEU A 155 5.16 -6.03 0.92
C LEU A 155 6.25 -6.73 1.75
N TYR A 156 5.83 -7.43 2.79
CA TYR A 156 6.70 -8.22 3.66
C TYR A 156 6.13 -9.62 3.80
N LEU A 157 7.01 -10.62 3.75
CA LEU A 157 6.76 -12.00 4.09
C LEU A 157 6.95 -12.20 5.59
N GLU A 158 6.09 -13.00 6.21
CA GLU A 158 6.16 -13.35 7.63
C GLU A 158 6.45 -14.85 7.78
N GLY A 159 7.56 -15.19 8.42
CA GLY A 159 7.99 -16.58 8.63
C GLY A 159 8.67 -17.24 7.42
N CYS A 160 8.67 -16.59 6.25
CA CYS A 160 9.34 -17.06 5.04
C CYS A 160 10.13 -15.94 4.36
N SER A 161 10.95 -16.32 3.39
CA SER A 161 11.73 -15.41 2.55
C SER A 161 11.61 -15.81 1.07
N TRP A 162 12.08 -14.93 0.18
CA TRP A 162 12.13 -15.22 -1.26
C TRP A 162 13.55 -15.59 -1.66
N ASP A 163 13.76 -16.82 -2.14
CA ASP A 163 15.03 -17.20 -2.73
C ASP A 163 15.09 -16.68 -4.17
N GLY A 164 15.98 -15.72 -4.42
CA GLY A 164 16.12 -15.12 -5.75
C GLY A 164 16.80 -16.00 -6.80
N LYS A 165 17.56 -17.02 -6.40
CA LYS A 165 18.18 -17.98 -7.33
C LYS A 165 17.16 -19.03 -7.77
N MET A 166 16.39 -19.57 -6.83
CA MET A 166 15.34 -20.56 -7.13
C MET A 166 14.01 -19.92 -7.57
N ASN A 167 13.87 -18.61 -7.36
CA ASN A 167 12.67 -17.81 -7.61
C ASN A 167 11.41 -18.41 -6.97
N ARG A 168 11.50 -18.71 -5.67
CA ARG A 168 10.42 -19.34 -4.88
C ARG A 168 10.50 -18.96 -3.41
N LEU A 169 9.42 -19.23 -2.68
CA LEU A 169 9.37 -19.15 -1.23
C LEU A 169 10.26 -20.22 -0.60
N VAL A 170 10.98 -19.81 0.44
CA VAL A 170 11.77 -20.68 1.31
C VAL A 170 11.56 -20.25 2.76
N ASP A 171 11.97 -21.09 3.70
CA ASP A 171 11.95 -20.73 5.12
C ASP A 171 12.81 -19.48 5.37
N SER A 172 12.39 -18.69 6.36
CA SER A 172 13.17 -17.51 6.74
C SER A 172 14.41 -17.90 7.54
N ASP A 173 15.45 -17.06 7.46
CA ASP A 173 16.63 -17.21 8.32
C ASP A 173 16.23 -17.16 9.80
N PRO A 174 16.96 -17.87 10.68
CA PRO A 174 16.73 -17.80 12.12
C PRO A 174 16.68 -16.36 12.63
N LYS A 175 15.66 -16.06 13.44
CA LYS A 175 15.40 -14.74 14.05
C LYS A 175 14.99 -13.62 13.07
N LYS A 176 14.76 -13.92 11.79
CA LYS A 176 14.14 -12.98 10.84
C LYS A 176 12.66 -13.29 10.65
N LEU A 177 11.80 -12.67 11.45
CA LEU A 177 10.35 -12.90 11.33
C LEU A 177 9.75 -12.25 10.08
N PHE A 178 10.21 -11.06 9.71
CA PHE A 178 9.71 -10.33 8.54
C PHE A 178 10.82 -10.10 7.52
N VAL A 179 10.57 -10.44 6.26
CA VAL A 179 11.50 -10.23 5.14
C VAL A 179 10.80 -9.45 4.05
N ALA A 180 11.45 -8.44 3.48
CA ALA A 180 10.87 -7.67 2.38
C ALA A 180 10.66 -8.58 1.15
N LEU A 181 9.46 -8.54 0.58
CA LEU A 181 9.20 -9.20 -0.69
C LEU A 181 9.74 -8.31 -1.83
N PRO A 182 10.48 -8.88 -2.80
CA PRO A 182 10.87 -8.14 -4.00
C PRO A 182 9.66 -7.63 -4.78
N VAL A 183 9.90 -6.81 -5.80
CA VAL A 183 8.81 -6.27 -6.64
C VAL A 183 7.95 -7.42 -7.19
N LEU A 184 6.65 -7.31 -6.94
CA LEU A 184 5.63 -8.23 -7.40
C LEU A 184 4.95 -7.65 -8.63
N TYR A 185 4.94 -8.40 -9.72
CA TYR A 185 4.11 -8.13 -10.88
C TYR A 185 2.71 -8.68 -10.61
N VAL A 186 1.67 -7.88 -10.87
CA VAL A 186 0.27 -8.27 -10.72
C VAL A 186 -0.49 -7.89 -11.98
N THR A 187 -1.21 -8.85 -12.57
CA THR A 187 -2.05 -8.64 -13.75
C THR A 187 -3.37 -9.40 -13.65
N GLY A 188 -4.23 -9.24 -14.66
CA GLY A 188 -5.43 -10.03 -14.85
C GLY A 188 -5.21 -11.11 -15.90
N VAL A 189 -5.74 -12.31 -15.65
CA VAL A 189 -5.81 -13.43 -16.61
C VAL A 189 -7.21 -14.02 -16.57
N LEU A 190 -7.61 -14.80 -17.58
CA LEU A 190 -8.87 -15.56 -17.47
C LEU A 190 -8.70 -16.68 -16.44
N ALA A 191 -9.79 -17.01 -15.73
CA ALA A 191 -9.77 -18.04 -14.68
C ALA A 191 -9.21 -19.39 -15.14
N LYS A 192 -9.49 -19.77 -16.40
CA LYS A 192 -9.00 -20.99 -17.04
C LYS A 192 -7.49 -21.00 -17.32
N ASP A 193 -6.88 -19.82 -17.45
CA ASP A 193 -5.47 -19.63 -17.82
C ASP A 193 -4.59 -19.36 -16.59
N LYS A 194 -5.20 -19.30 -15.39
CA LYS A 194 -4.50 -19.02 -14.15
C LYS A 194 -3.59 -20.20 -13.76
N GLU A 195 -2.31 -19.92 -13.57
CA GLU A 195 -1.38 -20.91 -13.03
C GLU A 195 -1.72 -21.24 -11.57
N THR A 196 -1.77 -22.53 -11.26
CA THR A 196 -2.12 -23.03 -9.92
C THR A 196 -1.15 -24.08 -9.40
N GLN A 197 -0.20 -24.53 -10.23
CA GLN A 197 0.80 -25.50 -9.83
C GLN A 197 1.98 -24.81 -9.13
N ASN A 198 2.46 -25.42 -8.05
CA ASN A 198 3.63 -24.94 -7.28
C ASN A 198 3.52 -23.48 -6.85
N VAL A 199 2.31 -23.03 -6.53
CA VAL A 199 2.05 -21.71 -5.97
C VAL A 199 1.32 -21.83 -4.64
N PHE A 200 1.69 -20.95 -3.72
CA PHE A 200 0.97 -20.72 -2.48
C PHE A 200 0.21 -19.41 -2.59
N SER A 201 -1.11 -19.47 -2.38
CA SER A 201 -1.97 -18.29 -2.41
C SER A 201 -1.86 -17.50 -1.10
N CYS A 202 -0.91 -16.57 -1.05
CA CYS A 202 -0.56 -15.83 0.15
C CYS A 202 -1.62 -14.80 0.52
N PRO A 203 -2.30 -14.92 1.67
CA PRO A 203 -3.20 -13.87 2.15
C PRO A 203 -2.39 -12.64 2.56
N THR A 204 -2.77 -11.48 2.03
CA THR A 204 -2.06 -10.22 2.26
C THR A 204 -2.93 -9.26 3.06
N TYR A 205 -2.33 -8.65 4.09
CA TYR A 205 -3.01 -7.79 5.05
C TYR A 205 -2.37 -6.40 5.12
N LYS A 206 -3.16 -5.39 5.51
CA LYS A 206 -2.70 -4.00 5.72
C LYS A 206 -1.73 -3.87 6.88
N ILE A 207 -1.95 -4.66 7.94
CA ILE A 207 -1.18 -4.65 9.19
C ILE A 207 -1.00 -6.08 9.69
N LYS A 208 -0.14 -6.25 10.72
CA LYS A 208 0.17 -7.55 11.33
C LYS A 208 -1.05 -8.27 11.89
N LYS A 209 -2.07 -7.53 12.35
CA LYS A 209 -3.30 -8.10 12.90
C LYS A 209 -4.16 -8.67 11.76
N ARG A 210 -4.10 -10.00 11.57
CA ARG A 210 -4.80 -10.75 10.51
C ARG A 210 -6.29 -10.91 10.82
N THR A 211 -7.08 -9.89 10.52
CA THR A 211 -8.55 -9.92 10.60
C THR A 211 -9.16 -9.59 9.24
N GLY A 212 -10.44 -9.91 9.03
CA GLY A 212 -11.15 -9.60 7.78
C GLY A 212 -11.13 -8.11 7.42
N LEU A 213 -11.13 -7.21 8.41
CA LEU A 213 -11.03 -5.75 8.20
C LEU A 213 -9.69 -5.31 7.59
N ASN A 214 -8.63 -6.09 7.83
CA ASN A 214 -7.28 -5.80 7.38
C ASN A 214 -6.88 -6.59 6.14
N PHE A 215 -7.70 -7.53 5.68
CA PHE A 215 -7.44 -8.30 4.48
C PHE A 215 -7.49 -7.40 3.24
N ILE A 216 -6.52 -7.59 2.34
CA ILE A 216 -6.43 -6.85 1.06
C ILE A 216 -6.82 -7.77 -0.10
N ALA A 217 -6.04 -8.84 -0.28
CA ALA A 217 -6.14 -9.77 -1.39
C ALA A 217 -5.29 -11.01 -1.11
N GLN A 218 -5.38 -12.00 -1.99
CA GLN A 218 -4.41 -13.09 -2.10
C GLN A 218 -3.48 -12.83 -3.28
N PHE A 219 -2.18 -13.09 -3.07
CA PHE A 219 -1.17 -13.08 -4.12
C PHE A 219 -0.54 -14.46 -4.19
N ASP A 220 -0.55 -15.05 -5.37
CA ASP A 220 0.10 -16.33 -5.62
C ASP A 220 1.61 -16.12 -5.69
N LEU A 221 2.34 -16.88 -4.87
CA LEU A 221 3.79 -16.89 -4.80
C LEU A 221 4.29 -18.32 -5.04
N ARG A 222 5.33 -18.48 -5.86
CA ARG A 222 5.88 -19.79 -6.18
C ARG A 222 6.49 -20.47 -4.95
N THR A 223 6.34 -21.79 -4.82
CA THR A 223 6.95 -22.66 -3.79
C THR A 223 7.90 -23.70 -4.40
#